data_AF-A0A9X6RJZ3-F1
#
_entry.id   AF-A0A9X6RJZ3-F1
#
_cell.length_a   1.000
_cell.length_b   1.000
_cell.length_c   1.000
_cell.angle_alpha   90.00
_cell.angle_beta   90.00
_cell.angle_gamma   90.00
#
_symmetry.space_group_name_H-M   'P 1'
#
loop_
_entity.id
_entity.type
_entity.pdbx_description
1 polymer ?
#
loop_
_entity_poly.entity_id
_entity_poly.type
_entity_poly.pdbx_seq_one_letter_code
_entity_poly.pdbx_strand_id
1 'polypeptide(L)'
;MLCKLILIAVLGVNKLHTGYSTLPHIALATIGIKVPEVNTTNFDALQLGGAGLDLGLKFIIQRYNNTFNFSHTYLVKEGRGTVTLLEDDVSEMAGKFIFQHEGRVAGMALLSPCSQENNHILLMTRESRVLLGCSAGTSKFGKPGEPANPQQFSLSLYSGTVILDFIYALLTRNGWTNVAALVDLRSIAAEYMCRGIHRLLQQNFNAINPSMEYIRYNVVSFDSGASQTELKRTLQTTSQTNRIVFIFGSGKAIMLILRTAKKLGMTNGEYVFFMLTFSRHGFSLDNQDDSWWKVTDTNVDLSFPLRGYVSPAAVVISLRTPYVMTPFLAQLRQDIIQNALRNYNFTYAKNEVPTFVYAGYDMCLIYGQLLNETYNRTGRIPDGIELGNLIRNQTFFLPTGTISFSVNGEREVEVIGEIVNPQTGNYTESLLYQPPSRSLINTSDIAAFWPGGHWPPPNEPHCGYLNNRCDVTRLDSKATLGVCLAVLLLFIVAFGSIFYTSRRYRSHWWLLTDDPLMPGQLRGYVSPVAVVISLRSPCVMTPFLAKP
;
A
#
# COMPACT_ATOMS: atom_id res chain seq x y z
N MET A 1 30.23 -37.21 -48.47
CA MET A 1 29.20 -36.16 -48.67
C MET A 1 29.66 -34.87 -48.00
N LEU A 2 30.80 -34.37 -48.49
CA LEU A 2 31.66 -33.39 -47.83
C LEU A 2 32.28 -32.54 -48.95
N CYS A 3 31.46 -31.71 -49.62
CA CYS A 3 31.94 -30.83 -50.71
C CYS A 3 30.93 -29.74 -51.16
N LYS A 4 30.13 -29.14 -50.27
CA LYS A 4 29.21 -28.04 -50.68
C LYS A 4 28.99 -26.88 -49.68
N LEU A 5 29.82 -26.72 -48.64
CA LEU A 5 29.66 -25.63 -47.66
C LEU A 5 30.86 -24.69 -47.51
N ILE A 6 31.86 -24.76 -48.41
CA ILE A 6 33.08 -23.92 -48.35
C ILE A 6 33.03 -22.75 -49.36
N LEU A 7 31.90 -22.48 -50.02
CA LEU A 7 31.80 -21.47 -51.09
C LEU A 7 30.96 -20.22 -50.76
N ILE A 8 31.02 -19.72 -49.53
CA ILE A 8 30.59 -18.33 -49.18
C ILE A 8 31.69 -17.63 -48.34
N ALA A 9 32.94 -18.10 -48.42
CA ALA A 9 34.04 -17.56 -47.62
C ALA A 9 35.06 -16.69 -48.40
N VAL A 10 34.87 -16.40 -49.70
CA VAL A 10 35.97 -15.82 -50.51
C VAL A 10 35.63 -14.60 -51.40
N LEU A 11 34.38 -14.18 -51.61
CA LEU A 11 34.12 -13.03 -52.50
C LEU A 11 33.00 -12.12 -51.98
N GLY A 12 33.39 -11.03 -51.31
CA GLY A 12 32.41 -10.03 -50.87
C GLY A 12 32.95 -8.94 -49.94
N VAL A 13 33.88 -8.13 -50.43
CA VAL A 13 34.21 -6.77 -49.94
C VAL A 13 35.08 -6.71 -48.67
N ASN A 14 36.39 -6.78 -48.90
CA ASN A 14 37.36 -5.96 -48.16
C ASN A 14 36.99 -4.48 -48.34
N LYS A 15 36.17 -3.93 -47.45
CA LYS A 15 36.25 -2.51 -47.09
C LYS A 15 37.33 -2.41 -46.01
N LEU A 16 38.57 -2.27 -46.46
CA LEU A 16 39.59 -1.60 -45.66
C LEU A 16 39.07 -0.17 -45.44
N HIS A 17 38.36 0.04 -44.33
CA HIS A 17 38.15 1.37 -43.79
C HIS A 17 39.47 1.82 -43.17
N THR A 18 40.40 2.25 -44.02
CA THR A 18 41.41 3.24 -43.64
C THR A 18 40.70 4.57 -43.51
N GLY A 19 40.16 4.82 -42.33
CA GLY A 19 39.60 6.09 -41.90
C GLY A 19 39.48 5.99 -40.40
N TYR A 20 40.02 6.97 -39.67
CA TYR A 20 39.84 7.08 -38.23
C TYR A 20 38.40 6.71 -37.87
N SER A 21 38.18 5.56 -37.23
CA SER A 21 36.82 5.10 -36.93
C SER A 21 36.26 6.05 -35.89
N THR A 22 35.42 6.99 -36.33
CA THR A 22 34.67 7.86 -35.44
C THR A 22 33.83 6.97 -34.53
N LEU A 23 34.04 7.08 -33.22
CA LEU A 23 33.30 6.30 -32.22
C LEU A 23 31.79 6.49 -32.43
N PRO A 24 30.96 5.43 -32.28
CA PRO A 24 29.50 5.56 -32.35
C PRO A 24 29.00 6.65 -31.42
N HIS A 25 28.27 7.61 -31.97
CA HIS A 25 27.71 8.73 -31.21
C HIS A 25 26.40 8.31 -30.55
N ILE A 26 26.32 8.46 -29.23
CA ILE A 26 25.14 8.18 -28.40
C ILE A 26 24.61 9.49 -27.83
N ALA A 27 23.39 9.87 -28.20
CA ALA A 27 22.73 11.07 -27.70
C ALA A 27 21.78 10.76 -26.53
N LEU A 28 22.03 11.37 -25.39
CA LEU A 28 21.22 11.22 -24.19
C LEU A 28 20.47 12.51 -23.88
N ALA A 29 19.25 12.38 -23.36
CA ALA A 29 18.53 13.51 -22.83
C ALA A 29 17.85 13.20 -21.51
N THR A 30 17.70 14.24 -20.69
CA THR A 30 16.99 14.18 -19.41
C THR A 30 15.93 15.27 -19.40
N ILE A 31 14.69 14.86 -19.18
CA ILE A 31 13.58 15.78 -18.96
C ILE A 31 13.55 16.13 -17.48
N GLY A 32 13.35 17.41 -17.18
CA GLY A 32 13.15 17.85 -15.82
C GLY A 32 12.66 19.30 -15.76
N ILE A 33 12.31 19.73 -14.56
CA ILE A 33 11.92 21.12 -14.30
C ILE A 33 13.03 21.86 -13.56
N LYS A 34 13.11 23.16 -13.81
CA LYS A 34 13.90 24.07 -13.01
C LYS A 34 12.94 25.02 -12.29
N VAL A 35 12.94 24.93 -10.97
CA VAL A 35 12.09 25.76 -10.13
C VAL A 35 12.81 27.07 -9.76
N PRO A 36 12.11 28.17 -9.50
CA PRO A 36 12.75 29.44 -9.16
C PRO A 36 13.42 29.41 -7.78
N GLU A 37 12.96 28.56 -6.87
CA GLU A 37 13.52 28.42 -5.53
C GLU A 37 14.86 27.67 -5.55
N VAL A 38 15.86 28.26 -4.91
CA VAL A 38 17.20 27.67 -4.80
C VAL A 38 17.18 26.40 -3.95
N ASN A 39 16.48 26.42 -2.82
CA ASN A 39 16.30 25.26 -1.93
C ASN A 39 14.85 24.78 -2.02
N THR A 40 14.56 24.02 -3.06
CA THR A 40 13.23 23.48 -3.33
C THR A 40 12.96 22.15 -2.63
N THR A 41 11.70 21.89 -2.29
CA THR A 41 11.20 20.58 -1.86
C THR A 41 10.53 19.81 -2.99
N ASN A 42 10.57 20.34 -4.22
CA ASN A 42 10.00 19.69 -5.39
C ASN A 42 10.92 18.54 -5.85
N PHE A 43 10.44 17.30 -5.70
CA PHE A 43 11.17 16.09 -6.03
C PHE A 43 11.47 15.93 -7.52
N ASP A 44 10.72 16.63 -8.39
CA ASP A 44 10.89 16.57 -9.84
C ASP A 44 11.92 17.61 -10.35
N ALA A 45 12.41 18.48 -9.45
CA ALA A 45 13.36 19.52 -9.80
C ALA A 45 14.76 18.96 -10.09
N LEU A 46 15.38 19.46 -11.16
CA LEU A 46 16.77 19.13 -11.50
C LEU A 46 17.74 19.56 -10.40
N GLN A 47 17.42 20.61 -9.64
CA GLN A 47 18.22 21.02 -8.49
C GLN A 47 18.36 19.91 -7.44
N LEU A 48 17.35 19.05 -7.30
CA LEU A 48 17.31 17.99 -6.30
C LEU A 48 17.82 16.66 -6.87
N GLY A 49 17.44 16.30 -8.10
CA GLY A 49 17.79 15.00 -8.71
C GLY A 49 18.99 15.01 -9.66
N GLY A 50 19.30 16.15 -10.28
CA GLY A 50 20.24 16.26 -11.40
C GLY A 50 21.67 15.90 -11.04
N ALA A 51 22.10 16.18 -9.81
CA ALA A 51 23.47 15.87 -9.36
C ALA A 51 23.81 14.37 -9.42
N GLY A 52 22.85 13.47 -9.15
CA GLY A 52 23.04 12.02 -9.31
C GLY A 52 23.18 11.60 -10.77
N LEU A 53 22.37 12.19 -11.66
CA LEU A 53 22.44 11.95 -13.11
C LEU A 53 23.76 12.43 -13.71
N ASP A 54 24.19 13.65 -13.37
CA ASP A 54 25.47 14.23 -13.80
C ASP A 54 26.64 13.29 -13.48
N LEU A 55 26.68 12.75 -12.26
CA LEU A 55 27.75 11.84 -11.83
C LEU A 55 27.66 10.49 -12.54
N GLY A 56 26.46 9.98 -12.79
CA GLY A 56 26.25 8.76 -13.57
C GLY A 56 26.68 8.92 -15.03
N LEU A 57 26.34 10.06 -15.64
CA LEU A 57 26.76 10.44 -17.00
C LEU A 57 28.28 10.58 -17.08
N LYS A 58 28.89 11.29 -16.13
CA LYS A 58 30.34 11.42 -16.02
C LYS A 58 31.02 10.06 -15.92
N PHE A 59 30.46 9.15 -15.11
CA PHE A 59 30.99 7.80 -14.95
C PHE A 59 31.00 7.03 -16.28
N ILE A 60 29.88 6.99 -17.02
CA ILE A 60 29.82 6.25 -18.28
C ILE A 60 30.67 6.90 -19.38
N ILE A 61 30.76 8.23 -19.42
CA ILE A 61 31.62 8.97 -20.35
C ILE A 61 33.07 8.57 -20.10
N GLN A 62 33.52 8.57 -18.84
CA GLN A 62 34.89 8.20 -18.50
C GLN A 62 35.18 6.71 -18.73
N ARG A 63 34.22 5.85 -18.39
CA ARG A 63 34.38 4.39 -18.47
C ARG A 63 34.45 3.85 -19.89
N TYR A 64 33.75 4.52 -20.82
CA TYR A 64 33.56 4.07 -22.21
C TYR A 64 34.02 5.11 -23.25
N ASN A 65 34.88 6.06 -22.88
CA ASN A 65 35.39 7.12 -23.77
C ASN A 65 36.08 6.60 -25.05
N ASN A 66 36.65 5.40 -25.01
CA ASN A 66 37.32 4.76 -26.14
C ASN A 66 36.37 3.88 -26.98
N THR A 67 35.12 3.73 -26.56
CA THR A 67 34.12 2.86 -27.19
C THR A 67 32.98 3.67 -27.79
N PHE A 68 32.52 4.71 -27.10
CA PHE A 68 31.39 5.54 -27.53
C PHE A 68 31.72 7.02 -27.36
N ASN A 69 31.15 7.84 -28.23
CA ASN A 69 31.09 9.27 -28.03
C ASN A 69 29.71 9.62 -27.45
N PHE A 70 29.65 10.09 -26.21
CA PHE A 70 28.37 10.47 -25.58
C PHE A 70 28.15 11.97 -25.61
N SER A 71 26.92 12.39 -25.91
CA SER A 71 26.44 13.75 -25.65
C SER A 71 25.20 13.70 -24.77
N HIS A 72 25.02 14.69 -23.90
CA HIS A 72 23.84 14.79 -23.03
C HIS A 72 23.20 16.18 -23.13
N THR A 73 21.88 16.25 -23.01
CA THR A 73 21.13 17.51 -22.98
C THR A 73 20.00 17.47 -21.97
N TYR A 74 19.90 18.49 -21.15
CA TYR A 74 18.74 18.72 -20.29
C TYR A 74 17.61 19.38 -21.10
N LEU A 75 16.45 18.73 -21.13
CA LEU A 75 15.23 19.22 -21.78
C LEU A 75 14.38 19.94 -20.73
N VAL A 76 14.58 21.25 -20.63
CA VAL A 76 13.95 22.12 -19.63
C VAL A 76 13.35 23.34 -20.31
N LYS A 77 12.17 23.78 -19.86
CA LYS A 77 11.54 25.03 -20.30
C LYS A 77 11.61 26.07 -19.18
N GLU A 78 12.28 27.19 -19.46
CA GLU A 78 12.38 28.29 -18.49
C GLU A 78 10.99 28.87 -18.18
N GLY A 79 10.77 29.25 -16.91
CA GLY A 79 9.49 29.77 -16.43
C GLY A 79 8.42 28.70 -16.14
N ARG A 80 8.68 27.41 -16.42
CA ARG A 80 7.77 26.29 -16.11
C ARG A 80 8.30 25.48 -14.92
N GLY A 81 8.12 26.02 -13.72
CA GLY A 81 8.63 25.45 -12.46
C GLY A 81 7.79 24.34 -11.83
N THR A 82 6.78 23.79 -12.53
CA THR A 82 5.97 22.68 -11.99
C THR A 82 5.67 21.65 -13.08
N VAL A 83 5.61 20.37 -12.68
CA VAL A 83 5.29 19.25 -13.58
C VAL A 83 3.94 19.41 -14.27
N THR A 84 2.93 19.91 -13.55
CA THR A 84 1.59 20.18 -14.10
C THR A 84 1.59 21.18 -15.25
N LEU A 85 2.57 22.08 -15.28
CA LEU A 85 2.72 23.04 -16.36
C LEU A 85 3.56 22.50 -17.52
N LEU A 86 4.19 21.33 -17.38
CA LEU A 86 5.09 20.74 -18.38
C LEU A 86 4.40 19.72 -19.31
N GLU A 87 3.14 19.33 -19.06
CA GLU A 87 2.49 18.19 -19.75
C GLU A 87 2.58 18.27 -21.29
N ASP A 88 2.17 19.39 -21.90
CA ASP A 88 2.26 19.60 -23.35
C ASP A 88 3.71 19.87 -23.80
N ASP A 89 4.46 20.61 -22.99
CA ASP A 89 5.84 21.04 -23.29
C ASP A 89 6.79 19.84 -23.40
N VAL A 90 6.54 18.77 -22.63
CA VAL A 90 7.38 17.56 -22.60
C VAL A 90 7.29 16.80 -23.90
N SER A 91 6.12 16.74 -24.51
CA SER A 91 5.94 16.12 -25.82
C SER A 91 6.69 16.89 -26.90
N GLU A 92 6.61 18.23 -26.88
CA GLU A 92 7.34 19.10 -27.79
C GLU A 92 8.87 18.94 -27.64
N MET A 93 9.38 19.05 -26.40
CA MET A 93 10.81 18.97 -26.11
C MET A 93 11.40 17.60 -26.48
N ALA A 94 10.73 16.51 -26.09
CA ALA A 94 11.18 15.17 -26.42
C ALA A 94 11.09 14.90 -27.94
N GLY A 95 10.01 15.33 -28.60
CA GLY A 95 9.86 15.20 -30.04
C GLY A 95 10.94 15.94 -30.82
N LYS A 96 11.26 17.18 -30.41
CA LYS A 96 12.35 17.97 -30.99
C LYS A 96 13.70 17.28 -30.81
N PHE A 97 13.99 16.74 -29.62
CA PHE A 97 15.22 16.00 -29.37
C PHE A 97 15.34 14.78 -30.31
N ILE A 98 14.29 13.98 -30.43
CA ILE A 98 14.27 12.78 -31.29
C ILE A 98 14.52 13.18 -32.75
N PHE A 99 13.76 14.14 -33.27
CA PHE A 99 13.87 14.59 -34.66
C PHE A 99 15.25 15.17 -35.01
N GLN A 100 15.89 15.85 -34.06
CA GLN A 100 17.23 16.41 -34.27
C GLN A 100 18.32 15.33 -34.38
N HIS A 101 18.13 14.18 -33.74
CA HIS A 101 19.16 13.12 -33.69
C HIS A 101 18.85 11.94 -34.62
N GLU A 102 17.61 11.81 -35.09
CA GLU A 102 17.20 10.75 -36.00
C GLU A 102 18.06 10.74 -37.27
N GLY A 103 18.63 9.57 -37.59
CA GLY A 103 19.54 9.38 -38.73
C GLY A 103 20.91 10.04 -38.60
N ARG A 104 21.20 10.77 -37.50
CA ARG A 104 22.48 11.49 -37.28
C ARG A 104 23.36 10.84 -36.22
N VAL A 105 22.79 10.05 -35.31
CA VAL A 105 23.49 9.37 -34.22
C VAL A 105 23.34 7.86 -34.31
N ALA A 106 24.25 7.12 -33.67
CA ALA A 106 24.20 5.66 -33.64
C ALA A 106 23.14 5.13 -32.66
N GLY A 107 22.83 5.88 -31.60
CA GLY A 107 21.77 5.55 -30.64
C GLY A 107 21.34 6.74 -29.82
N MET A 108 20.14 6.65 -29.23
CA MET A 108 19.64 7.68 -28.32
C MET A 108 18.77 7.09 -27.21
N ALA A 109 18.73 7.78 -26.07
CA ALA A 109 17.88 7.40 -24.93
C ALA A 109 17.46 8.62 -24.10
N LEU A 110 16.29 8.52 -23.49
CA LEU A 110 15.78 9.45 -22.49
C LEU A 110 15.99 8.85 -21.10
N LEU A 111 16.84 9.44 -20.30
CA LEU A 111 17.15 9.01 -18.93
C LEU A 111 16.67 10.10 -17.97
N SER A 112 15.50 9.91 -17.37
CA SER A 112 14.81 10.95 -16.61
C SER A 112 14.36 10.46 -15.23
N PRO A 113 14.03 11.35 -14.29
CA PRO A 113 13.36 10.96 -13.05
C PRO A 113 12.03 10.24 -13.31
N CYS A 114 11.31 10.69 -14.35
CA CYS A 114 9.97 10.27 -14.71
C CYS A 114 8.94 10.60 -13.62
N SER A 115 8.22 11.70 -13.81
CA SER A 115 7.05 12.04 -13.01
C SER A 115 5.78 11.97 -13.87
N GLN A 116 4.75 12.76 -13.56
CA GLN A 116 3.46 12.64 -14.25
C GLN A 116 3.54 13.04 -15.73
N GLU A 117 4.34 14.05 -16.05
CA GLU A 117 4.52 14.60 -17.39
C GLU A 117 5.16 13.59 -18.37
N ASN A 118 6.05 12.71 -17.89
CA ASN A 118 6.65 11.68 -18.74
C ASN A 118 5.62 10.68 -19.26
N ASN A 119 4.42 10.62 -18.67
CA ASN A 119 3.33 9.80 -19.17
C ASN A 119 2.87 10.19 -20.58
N HIS A 120 3.10 11.45 -21.00
CA HIS A 120 2.69 11.98 -22.30
C HIS A 120 3.61 11.53 -23.43
N ILE A 121 4.86 11.16 -23.13
CA ILE A 121 5.85 10.74 -24.14
C ILE A 121 5.98 9.22 -24.28
N LEU A 122 5.21 8.43 -23.54
CA LEU A 122 5.31 6.96 -23.56
C LEU A 122 4.95 6.38 -24.93
N LEU A 123 3.89 6.88 -25.56
CA LEU A 123 3.50 6.44 -26.90
C LEU A 123 4.57 6.85 -27.92
N MET A 124 5.03 8.11 -27.87
CA MET A 124 6.03 8.61 -28.81
C MET A 124 7.38 7.87 -28.69
N THR A 125 7.88 7.65 -27.48
CA THR A 125 9.12 6.88 -27.26
C THR A 125 9.00 5.43 -27.74
N ARG A 126 7.81 4.82 -27.62
CA ARG A 126 7.53 3.49 -28.15
C ARG A 126 7.62 3.46 -29.67
N GLU A 127 6.89 4.36 -30.34
CA GLU A 127 6.84 4.40 -31.81
C GLU A 127 8.20 4.78 -32.43
N SER A 128 8.93 5.70 -31.79
CA SER A 128 10.29 6.08 -32.19
C SER A 128 11.37 5.11 -31.73
N ARG A 129 11.01 4.05 -31.00
CA ARG A 129 11.92 3.03 -30.45
C ARG A 129 13.06 3.63 -29.62
N VAL A 130 12.78 4.69 -28.87
CA VAL A 130 13.73 5.35 -27.97
C VAL A 130 13.56 4.80 -26.56
N LEU A 131 14.67 4.40 -25.92
CA LEU A 131 14.64 3.88 -24.56
C LEU A 131 14.24 4.99 -23.59
N LEU A 132 13.33 4.69 -22.66
CA LEU A 132 12.98 5.57 -21.54
C LEU A 132 13.39 4.92 -20.22
N GLY A 133 14.44 5.44 -19.60
CA GLY A 133 14.85 5.09 -18.24
C GLY A 133 14.24 6.04 -17.22
N CYS A 134 13.73 5.49 -16.12
CA CYS A 134 13.09 6.22 -15.03
C CYS A 134 13.80 5.96 -13.69
N SER A 135 14.25 7.00 -12.98
CA SER A 135 14.85 6.82 -11.65
C SER A 135 13.86 6.88 -10.48
N ALA A 136 12.73 7.56 -10.64
CA ALA A 136 11.71 7.76 -9.61
C ALA A 136 10.32 7.27 -10.04
N GLY A 137 9.92 7.50 -11.28
CA GLY A 137 8.62 7.07 -11.81
C GLY A 137 8.53 5.59 -12.04
N THR A 138 7.33 5.02 -11.84
CA THR A 138 7.02 3.63 -12.12
C THR A 138 6.58 3.44 -13.57
N SER A 139 6.70 2.21 -14.07
CA SER A 139 6.18 1.84 -15.38
C SER A 139 4.65 1.82 -15.36
N LYS A 140 4.02 2.18 -16.49
CA LYS A 140 2.58 1.95 -16.64
C LYS A 140 2.31 0.46 -16.84
N PHE A 141 1.15 0.04 -16.36
CA PHE A 141 0.70 -1.36 -16.42
C PHE A 141 0.11 -1.67 -17.78
N GLY A 142 0.57 -2.77 -18.38
CA GLY A 142 -0.03 -3.36 -19.57
C GLY A 142 -1.04 -4.43 -19.19
N LYS A 143 -1.52 -5.18 -20.19
CA LYS A 143 -2.28 -6.41 -19.91
C LYS A 143 -1.38 -7.43 -19.21
N PRO A 144 -1.93 -8.36 -18.41
CA PRO A 144 -1.13 -9.44 -17.81
C PRO A 144 -0.28 -10.15 -18.87
N GLY A 145 1.03 -10.25 -18.63
CA GLY A 145 1.98 -10.89 -19.55
C GLY A 145 2.54 -10.00 -20.68
N GLU A 146 2.05 -8.77 -20.84
CA GLU A 146 2.52 -7.83 -21.86
C GLU A 146 2.95 -6.50 -21.22
N PRO A 147 4.23 -6.08 -21.33
CA PRO A 147 4.62 -4.76 -20.84
C PRO A 147 3.91 -3.67 -21.66
N ALA A 148 3.24 -2.72 -20.99
CA ALA A 148 2.59 -1.59 -21.69
C ALA A 148 3.58 -0.80 -22.55
N ASN A 149 4.80 -0.63 -22.02
CA ASN A 149 5.88 0.14 -22.63
C ASN A 149 7.15 -0.72 -22.66
N PRO A 150 7.35 -1.55 -23.70
CA PRO A 150 8.50 -2.44 -23.78
C PRO A 150 9.85 -1.70 -23.79
N GLN A 151 9.86 -0.45 -24.26
CA GLN A 151 11.02 0.45 -24.28
C GLN A 151 11.30 1.17 -22.95
N GLN A 152 10.49 0.95 -21.92
CA GLN A 152 10.64 1.63 -20.62
C GLN A 152 11.26 0.70 -19.58
N PHE A 153 12.10 1.24 -18.71
CA PHE A 153 12.51 0.58 -17.46
C PHE A 153 12.52 1.58 -16.30
N SER A 154 12.35 1.09 -15.07
CA SER A 154 12.28 1.91 -13.87
C SER A 154 13.17 1.36 -12.76
N LEU A 155 13.98 2.24 -12.18
CA LEU A 155 14.78 2.02 -10.99
C LEU A 155 14.13 2.56 -9.72
N SER A 156 12.87 3.01 -9.83
CA SER A 156 12.10 3.51 -8.71
C SER A 156 12.14 2.52 -7.56
N LEU A 157 12.46 3.05 -6.38
CA LEU A 157 12.30 2.28 -5.15
C LEU A 157 10.84 2.11 -4.75
N TYR A 158 9.96 2.89 -5.36
CA TYR A 158 8.54 2.98 -5.04
C TYR A 158 7.70 2.27 -6.09
N SER A 159 8.15 1.07 -6.45
CA SER A 159 7.49 0.22 -7.44
C SER A 159 6.07 -0.12 -7.01
N GLY A 160 5.10 0.38 -7.80
CA GLY A 160 3.70 0.06 -7.60
C GLY A 160 3.39 -1.41 -7.89
N THR A 161 4.07 -2.02 -8.88
CA THR A 161 3.85 -3.44 -9.23
C THR A 161 4.18 -4.34 -8.05
N VAL A 162 5.30 -4.09 -7.38
CA VAL A 162 5.74 -4.92 -6.27
C VAL A 162 4.84 -4.76 -5.04
N ILE A 163 4.33 -3.54 -4.78
CA ILE A 163 3.32 -3.32 -3.73
C ILE A 163 2.02 -4.08 -4.07
N LEU A 164 1.57 -4.05 -5.32
CA LEU A 164 0.38 -4.81 -5.75
C LEU A 164 0.59 -6.31 -5.55
N ASP A 165 1.76 -6.84 -5.92
CA ASP A 165 2.08 -8.26 -5.76
C ASP A 165 2.09 -8.65 -4.27
N PHE A 166 2.67 -7.82 -3.40
CA PHE A 166 2.62 -8.00 -1.95
C PHE A 166 1.17 -8.06 -1.44
N ILE A 167 0.36 -7.05 -1.80
CA ILE A 167 -1.04 -6.96 -1.38
C ILE A 167 -1.79 -8.21 -1.86
N TYR A 168 -1.65 -8.57 -3.12
CA TYR A 168 -2.32 -9.73 -3.71
C TYR A 168 -1.91 -11.05 -3.03
N ALA A 169 -0.61 -11.25 -2.77
CA ALA A 169 -0.11 -12.41 -2.05
C ALA A 169 -0.67 -12.47 -0.61
N LEU A 170 -0.75 -11.34 0.07
CA LEU A 170 -1.29 -11.23 1.42
C LEU A 170 -2.81 -11.52 1.46
N LEU A 171 -3.58 -10.90 0.57
CA LEU A 171 -5.03 -11.13 0.47
C LEU A 171 -5.34 -12.60 0.17
N THR A 172 -4.65 -13.18 -0.81
CA THR A 172 -4.88 -14.57 -1.24
C THR A 172 -4.50 -15.57 -0.16
N ARG A 173 -3.35 -15.38 0.51
CA ARG A 173 -2.92 -16.22 1.64
C ARG A 173 -3.96 -16.29 2.76
N ASN A 174 -4.62 -15.17 3.04
CA ASN A 174 -5.54 -15.04 4.16
C ASN A 174 -7.02 -15.25 3.76
N GLY A 175 -7.30 -15.57 2.49
CA GLY A 175 -8.67 -15.72 1.99
C GLY A 175 -9.49 -14.42 2.03
N TRP A 176 -8.83 -13.27 1.97
CA TRP A 176 -9.47 -11.95 1.97
C TRP A 176 -9.89 -11.56 0.56
N THR A 177 -11.19 -11.59 0.30
CA THR A 177 -11.78 -11.34 -1.02
C THR A 177 -12.65 -10.10 -1.07
N ASN A 178 -13.00 -9.51 0.08
CA ASN A 178 -13.87 -8.34 0.15
C ASN A 178 -13.18 -7.21 0.90
N VAL A 179 -12.57 -6.30 0.16
CA VAL A 179 -11.74 -5.22 0.67
C VAL A 179 -12.36 -3.86 0.38
N ALA A 180 -12.13 -2.89 1.27
CA ALA A 180 -12.56 -1.51 1.07
C ALA A 180 -11.37 -0.56 0.96
N ALA A 181 -11.54 0.53 0.23
CA ALA A 181 -10.64 1.67 0.19
C ALA A 181 -11.34 2.91 0.74
N LEU A 182 -10.82 3.46 1.84
CA LEU A 182 -11.22 4.76 2.37
C LEU A 182 -10.33 5.84 1.75
N VAL A 183 -10.92 6.69 0.90
CA VAL A 183 -10.19 7.70 0.12
C VAL A 183 -10.55 9.09 0.63
N ASP A 184 -9.56 9.81 1.17
CA ASP A 184 -9.73 11.22 1.57
C ASP A 184 -9.59 12.14 0.35
N LEU A 185 -10.72 12.63 -0.16
CA LEU A 185 -10.76 13.48 -1.35
C LEU A 185 -9.97 14.78 -1.19
N ARG A 186 -9.84 15.26 0.05
CA ARG A 186 -9.15 16.52 0.34
C ARG A 186 -7.64 16.43 0.19
N SER A 187 -7.04 15.29 0.52
CA SER A 187 -5.58 15.14 0.57
C SER A 187 -5.00 14.19 -0.47
N ILE A 188 -5.79 13.26 -1.02
CA ILE A 188 -5.32 12.28 -2.02
C ILE A 188 -4.59 12.91 -3.21
N ALA A 189 -4.96 14.14 -3.61
CA ALA A 189 -4.33 14.85 -4.71
C ALA A 189 -2.87 15.22 -4.46
N ALA A 190 -2.47 15.47 -3.21
CA ALA A 190 -1.08 15.77 -2.84
C ALA A 190 -0.27 14.50 -2.48
N GLU A 191 -0.94 13.38 -2.23
CA GLU A 191 -0.33 12.14 -1.76
C GLU A 191 -0.03 11.19 -2.93
N TYR A 192 1.12 11.38 -3.60
CA TYR A 192 1.48 10.68 -4.85
C TYR A 192 1.41 9.15 -4.76
N MET A 193 1.96 8.56 -3.69
CA MET A 193 1.92 7.11 -3.47
C MET A 193 0.50 6.62 -3.23
N CYS A 194 -0.26 7.30 -2.36
CA CYS A 194 -1.66 6.92 -2.10
C CYS A 194 -2.49 6.95 -3.38
N ARG A 195 -2.36 8.03 -4.18
CA ARG A 195 -3.05 8.16 -5.46
C ARG A 195 -2.64 7.07 -6.46
N GLY A 196 -1.34 6.81 -6.59
CA GLY A 196 -0.80 5.81 -7.51
C GLY A 196 -1.27 4.39 -7.18
N ILE A 197 -1.10 3.98 -5.92
CA ILE A 197 -1.51 2.64 -5.47
C ILE A 197 -3.03 2.48 -5.44
N HIS A 198 -3.78 3.49 -5.02
CA HIS A 198 -5.25 3.44 -5.06
C HIS A 198 -5.76 3.17 -6.49
N ARG A 199 -5.25 3.93 -7.47
CA ARG A 199 -5.59 3.74 -8.88
C ARG A 199 -5.17 2.36 -9.37
N LEU A 200 -4.01 1.88 -8.92
CA LEU A 200 -3.50 0.57 -9.30
C LEU A 200 -4.38 -0.58 -8.81
N LEU A 201 -4.78 -0.56 -7.54
CA LEU A 201 -5.69 -1.55 -6.96
C LEU A 201 -7.04 -1.51 -7.66
N GLN A 202 -7.60 -0.30 -7.89
CA GLN A 202 -8.87 -0.13 -8.58
C GLN A 202 -8.84 -0.74 -9.98
N GLN A 203 -7.75 -0.50 -10.73
CA GLN A 203 -7.60 -1.03 -12.08
C GLN A 203 -7.44 -2.54 -12.09
N ASN A 204 -6.63 -3.12 -11.21
CA ASN A 204 -6.36 -4.57 -11.25
C ASN A 204 -7.50 -5.41 -10.69
N PHE A 205 -8.13 -4.99 -9.59
CA PHE A 205 -9.20 -5.76 -8.96
C PHE A 205 -10.55 -5.61 -9.65
N ASN A 206 -10.82 -4.47 -10.32
CA ASN A 206 -12.13 -4.21 -10.92
C ASN A 206 -12.15 -4.17 -12.46
N ALA A 207 -11.01 -4.29 -13.17
CA ALA A 207 -11.03 -4.08 -14.63
C ALA A 207 -9.98 -4.87 -15.45
N ILE A 208 -8.69 -4.72 -15.14
CA ILE A 208 -7.60 -5.02 -16.09
C ILE A 208 -7.10 -6.46 -15.97
N ASN A 209 -7.17 -7.06 -14.76
CA ASN A 209 -6.60 -8.38 -14.53
C ASN A 209 -7.70 -9.41 -14.19
N PRO A 210 -8.14 -10.22 -15.16
CA PRO A 210 -9.16 -11.24 -14.94
C PRO A 210 -8.79 -12.24 -13.84
N SER A 211 -7.48 -12.48 -13.62
CA SER A 211 -7.04 -13.39 -12.56
C SER A 211 -7.33 -12.86 -11.15
N MET A 212 -7.58 -11.56 -10.99
CA MET A 212 -7.84 -10.92 -9.69
C MET A 212 -9.30 -10.49 -9.50
N GLU A 213 -10.18 -10.77 -10.45
CA GLU A 213 -11.58 -10.32 -10.47
C GLU A 213 -12.41 -10.84 -9.28
N TYR A 214 -11.98 -11.96 -8.66
CA TYR A 214 -12.63 -12.51 -7.47
C TYR A 214 -12.46 -11.63 -6.22
N ILE A 215 -11.52 -10.67 -6.22
CA ILE A 215 -11.33 -9.70 -5.15
C ILE A 215 -12.24 -8.50 -5.39
N ARG A 216 -13.26 -8.33 -4.55
CA ARG A 216 -14.15 -7.17 -4.57
C ARG A 216 -13.48 -5.99 -3.90
N TYR A 217 -13.24 -4.93 -4.67
CA TYR A 217 -12.62 -3.69 -4.20
C TYR A 217 -13.64 -2.55 -4.18
N ASN A 218 -14.16 -2.25 -2.98
CA ASN A 218 -15.17 -1.21 -2.74
C ASN A 218 -14.50 0.12 -2.40
N VAL A 219 -14.77 1.18 -3.17
CA VAL A 219 -14.23 2.51 -2.90
C VAL A 219 -15.26 3.33 -2.12
N VAL A 220 -14.84 3.87 -0.99
CA VAL A 220 -15.65 4.76 -0.14
C VAL A 220 -14.86 6.05 0.07
N SER A 221 -15.37 7.12 -0.52
CA SER A 221 -14.74 8.44 -0.43
C SER A 221 -15.30 9.25 0.75
N PHE A 222 -14.46 10.08 1.36
CA PHE A 222 -14.86 11.02 2.41
C PHE A 222 -14.01 12.29 2.35
N ASP A 223 -14.42 13.32 3.09
CA ASP A 223 -13.64 14.56 3.27
C ASP A 223 -13.18 14.68 4.73
N SER A 224 -11.87 14.65 4.96
CA SER A 224 -11.28 14.81 6.30
C SER A 224 -11.47 16.19 6.93
N GLY A 225 -11.85 17.19 6.13
CA GLY A 225 -12.25 18.53 6.57
C GLY A 225 -13.72 18.67 6.98
N ALA A 226 -14.55 17.67 6.68
CA ALA A 226 -15.96 17.67 7.04
C ALA A 226 -16.18 17.34 8.53
N SER A 227 -17.44 17.29 8.97
CA SER A 227 -17.79 17.04 10.37
C SER A 227 -17.34 15.64 10.84
N GLN A 228 -16.94 15.51 12.11
CA GLN A 228 -16.60 14.20 12.71
C GLN A 228 -17.75 13.18 12.61
N THR A 229 -19.00 13.65 12.55
CA THR A 229 -20.19 12.83 12.38
C THR A 229 -20.21 12.11 11.05
N GLU A 230 -19.73 12.74 9.98
CA GLU A 230 -19.66 12.14 8.65
C GLU A 230 -18.66 10.99 8.62
N LEU A 231 -17.43 11.22 9.11
CA LEU A 231 -16.43 10.16 9.21
C LEU A 231 -16.91 8.97 10.05
N LYS A 232 -17.61 9.25 11.17
CA LYS A 232 -18.22 8.20 11.99
C LYS A 232 -19.23 7.38 11.18
N ARG A 233 -20.09 8.05 10.41
CA ARG A 233 -21.08 7.38 9.54
C ARG A 233 -20.40 6.56 8.45
N THR A 234 -19.35 7.08 7.80
CA THR A 234 -18.57 6.37 6.80
C THR A 234 -17.96 5.08 7.35
N LEU A 235 -17.37 5.12 8.55
CA LEU A 235 -16.82 3.95 9.22
C LEU A 235 -17.91 2.94 9.63
N GLN A 236 -19.07 3.41 10.07
CA GLN A 236 -20.23 2.57 10.38
C GLN A 236 -20.80 1.89 9.11
N THR A 237 -20.84 2.57 7.97
CA THR A 237 -21.24 1.95 6.71
C THR A 237 -20.20 0.92 6.27
N THR A 238 -18.92 1.25 6.38
CA THR A 238 -17.81 0.34 6.02
C THR A 238 -17.82 -0.92 6.90
N SER A 239 -18.18 -0.81 8.18
CA SER A 239 -18.28 -1.98 9.07
C SER A 239 -19.44 -2.93 8.73
N GLN A 240 -20.40 -2.51 7.91
CA GLN A 240 -21.49 -3.37 7.43
C GLN A 240 -21.11 -4.16 6.19
N THR A 241 -19.93 -3.91 5.60
CA THR A 241 -19.53 -4.56 4.34
C THR A 241 -18.13 -5.10 4.35
N ASN A 242 -17.21 -4.56 5.17
CA ASN A 242 -15.79 -4.88 5.08
C ASN A 242 -15.11 -4.98 6.45
N ARG A 243 -14.11 -5.86 6.55
CA ARG A 243 -13.17 -5.94 7.68
C ARG A 243 -11.74 -5.58 7.29
N ILE A 244 -11.43 -5.69 6.00
CA ILE A 244 -10.12 -5.39 5.43
C ILE A 244 -10.21 -4.06 4.70
N VAL A 245 -9.46 -3.05 5.17
CA VAL A 245 -9.65 -1.65 4.78
C VAL A 245 -8.31 -1.00 4.46
N PHE A 246 -8.14 -0.51 3.24
CA PHE A 246 -7.02 0.34 2.84
C PHE A 246 -7.37 1.80 3.06
N ILE A 247 -6.45 2.58 3.63
CA ILE A 247 -6.63 4.01 3.84
C ILE A 247 -5.71 4.77 2.89
N PHE A 248 -6.29 5.70 2.12
CA PHE A 248 -5.59 6.55 1.18
C PHE A 248 -5.84 8.03 1.49
N GLY A 249 -4.77 8.75 1.84
CA GLY A 249 -4.82 10.16 2.22
C GLY A 249 -3.62 10.55 3.08
N SER A 250 -3.63 11.80 3.56
CA SER A 250 -2.57 12.34 4.41
C SER A 250 -2.47 11.66 5.77
N GLY A 251 -1.33 11.84 6.44
CA GLY A 251 -1.09 11.27 7.77
C GLY A 251 -2.13 11.76 8.79
N LYS A 252 -2.56 13.01 8.65
CA LYS A 252 -3.66 13.60 9.42
C LYS A 252 -4.98 12.87 9.20
N ALA A 253 -5.32 12.55 7.95
CA ALA A 253 -6.54 11.81 7.62
C ALA A 253 -6.50 10.39 8.17
N ILE A 254 -5.38 9.68 8.02
CA ILE A 254 -5.15 8.34 8.58
C ILE A 254 -5.33 8.36 10.10
N MET A 255 -4.71 9.31 10.80
CA MET A 255 -4.85 9.45 12.25
C MET A 255 -6.31 9.68 12.67
N LEU A 256 -7.04 10.53 11.94
CA LEU A 256 -8.43 10.83 12.22
C LEU A 256 -9.31 9.57 12.06
N ILE A 257 -9.10 8.80 10.99
CA ILE A 257 -9.78 7.51 10.76
C ILE A 257 -9.49 6.54 11.90
N LEU A 258 -8.22 6.26 12.17
CA LEU A 258 -7.83 5.22 13.13
C LEU A 258 -8.29 5.55 14.56
N ARG A 259 -8.28 6.82 14.96
CA ARG A 259 -8.83 7.26 16.26
C ARG A 259 -10.35 7.11 16.32
N THR A 260 -11.04 7.42 15.22
CA THR A 260 -12.50 7.27 15.16
C THR A 260 -12.89 5.79 15.15
N ALA A 261 -12.14 4.95 14.42
CA ALA A 261 -12.26 3.50 14.44
C ALA A 261 -12.08 2.93 15.86
N LYS A 262 -11.09 3.42 16.63
CA LYS A 262 -10.92 3.05 18.05
C LYS A 262 -12.16 3.39 18.87
N LYS A 263 -12.71 4.60 18.73
CA LYS A 263 -13.95 5.03 19.43
C LYS A 263 -15.16 4.17 19.06
N LEU A 264 -15.16 3.57 17.86
CA LEU A 264 -16.19 2.66 17.37
C LEU A 264 -15.92 1.19 17.70
N GLY A 265 -14.83 0.86 18.41
CA GLY A 265 -14.47 -0.52 18.73
C GLY A 265 -13.91 -1.32 17.56
N MET A 266 -13.59 -0.67 16.43
CA MET A 266 -13.07 -1.32 15.22
C MET A 266 -11.57 -1.64 15.31
N THR A 267 -10.93 -1.44 16.48
CA THR A 267 -9.52 -1.81 16.71
C THR A 267 -9.39 -3.01 17.65
N ASN A 268 -10.44 -3.84 17.72
CA ASN A 268 -10.55 -5.01 18.60
C ASN A 268 -9.85 -6.28 18.06
N GLY A 269 -9.35 -6.24 16.83
CA GLY A 269 -8.70 -7.37 16.15
C GLY A 269 -9.53 -7.97 15.02
N GLU A 270 -10.79 -7.59 14.87
CA GLU A 270 -11.64 -8.07 13.78
C GLU A 270 -11.42 -7.31 12.45
N TYR A 271 -10.76 -6.16 12.50
CA TYR A 271 -10.51 -5.29 11.35
C TYR A 271 -9.01 -5.15 11.09
N VAL A 272 -8.63 -5.03 9.83
CA VAL A 272 -7.27 -4.70 9.40
C VAL A 272 -7.31 -3.38 8.64
N PHE A 273 -6.56 -2.39 9.12
CA PHE A 273 -6.36 -1.12 8.43
C PHE A 273 -4.97 -1.08 7.79
N PHE A 274 -4.91 -1.09 6.46
CA PHE A 274 -3.67 -0.90 5.73
C PHE A 274 -3.40 0.58 5.49
N MET A 275 -2.17 1.00 5.76
CA MET A 275 -1.65 2.31 5.37
C MET A 275 -0.35 2.14 4.59
N LEU A 276 -0.08 3.06 3.67
CA LEU A 276 1.07 3.01 2.78
C LEU A 276 2.05 4.13 3.11
N THR A 277 3.34 3.82 3.13
CA THR A 277 4.40 4.82 3.25
C THR A 277 5.57 4.46 2.34
N PHE A 278 6.32 5.47 1.89
CA PHE A 278 7.48 5.29 1.03
C PHE A 278 8.55 4.43 1.69
N SER A 279 8.94 4.80 2.90
CA SER A 279 9.94 4.10 3.71
C SER A 279 9.77 4.54 5.15
N ARG A 280 9.75 3.58 6.09
CA ARG A 280 9.76 3.91 7.52
C ARG A 280 11.06 4.59 7.94
N HIS A 281 12.17 4.23 7.31
CA HIS A 281 13.50 4.75 7.62
C HIS A 281 13.87 5.96 6.76
N GLY A 282 12.86 6.62 6.19
CA GLY A 282 12.97 7.87 5.47
C GLY A 282 13.39 7.73 4.02
N PHE A 283 13.43 8.88 3.37
CA PHE A 283 13.80 9.02 1.96
C PHE A 283 15.32 8.97 1.74
N SER A 284 16.15 9.07 2.78
CA SER A 284 17.61 9.01 2.71
C SER A 284 18.18 7.71 3.28
N LEU A 285 19.50 7.55 3.20
CA LEU A 285 20.22 6.40 3.77
C LEU A 285 20.58 6.59 5.25
N ASP A 286 20.13 7.67 5.88
CA ASP A 286 20.50 8.02 7.26
C ASP A 286 19.60 7.36 8.31
N ASN A 287 18.71 6.45 7.86
CA ASN A 287 17.88 5.58 8.67
C ASN A 287 16.97 6.34 9.67
N GLN A 288 16.59 7.58 9.34
CA GLN A 288 15.71 8.38 10.20
C GLN A 288 14.28 7.87 10.10
N ASP A 289 13.64 7.64 11.24
CA ASP A 289 12.24 7.20 11.30
C ASP A 289 11.33 8.31 10.75
N ASP A 290 11.00 8.22 9.46
CA ASP A 290 10.09 9.10 8.74
C ASP A 290 8.65 8.66 8.98
N SER A 291 8.28 8.72 10.25
CA SER A 291 6.92 8.51 10.70
C SER A 291 6.10 9.77 10.38
N TRP A 292 5.82 10.06 9.11
CA TRP A 292 4.98 11.19 8.67
C TRP A 292 3.56 11.19 9.29
N TRP A 293 3.10 10.06 9.85
CA TRP A 293 1.89 9.97 10.67
C TRP A 293 2.11 10.35 12.16
N LYS A 294 3.34 10.64 12.60
CA LYS A 294 3.67 11.30 13.87
C LYS A 294 3.62 12.81 13.65
N VAL A 295 2.42 13.37 13.71
CA VAL A 295 2.18 14.80 13.45
C VAL A 295 2.83 15.66 14.55
N THR A 296 4.03 16.17 14.29
CA THR A 296 4.43 17.49 14.82
C THR A 296 4.05 18.54 13.79
N ASP A 297 3.17 19.46 14.17
CA ASP A 297 2.96 20.70 13.43
C ASP A 297 3.60 21.85 14.23
N THR A 298 4.29 22.76 13.56
CA THR A 298 4.94 23.93 14.18
C THR A 298 4.06 25.18 14.15
N ASN A 299 2.93 25.22 13.41
CA ASN A 299 2.22 26.50 13.19
C ASN A 299 0.68 26.47 13.27
N VAL A 300 0.05 25.46 13.88
CA VAL A 300 -1.41 25.50 14.09
C VAL A 300 -1.73 25.35 15.57
N ASP A 301 -2.38 26.39 16.11
CA ASP A 301 -2.90 26.53 17.47
C ASP A 301 -4.05 25.51 17.69
N LEU A 302 -3.67 24.24 17.74
CA LEU A 302 -4.48 23.13 18.25
C LEU A 302 -4.02 22.90 19.69
N SER A 303 -4.96 22.77 20.63
CA SER A 303 -4.68 22.62 22.07
C SER A 303 -3.92 21.34 22.47
N PHE A 304 -3.52 20.48 21.54
CA PHE A 304 -2.77 19.27 21.83
C PHE A 304 -1.77 18.89 20.72
N PRO A 305 -0.48 18.62 21.06
CA PRO A 305 0.52 18.10 20.13
C PRO A 305 0.27 16.60 19.82
N LEU A 306 0.28 16.24 18.53
CA LEU A 306 -0.18 14.94 18.04
C LEU A 306 0.98 13.95 17.83
N ARG A 307 1.49 13.32 18.91
CA ARG A 307 2.20 12.03 18.74
C ARG A 307 1.33 11.10 17.88
N GLY A 308 1.94 10.56 16.83
CA GLY A 308 1.26 9.74 15.83
C GLY A 308 0.48 8.63 16.50
N TYR A 309 -0.79 8.51 16.13
CA TYR A 309 -1.65 7.50 16.74
C TYR A 309 -1.21 6.12 16.26
N VAL A 310 -0.60 5.35 17.15
CA VAL A 310 -0.25 3.95 16.90
C VAL A 310 -1.51 3.11 17.10
N SER A 311 -1.96 2.44 16.04
CA SER A 311 -3.15 1.60 16.07
C SER A 311 -2.73 0.14 16.05
N PRO A 312 -3.23 -0.70 16.97
CA PRO A 312 -2.89 -2.11 16.98
C PRO A 312 -3.63 -2.94 15.94
N ALA A 313 -4.64 -2.38 15.29
CA ALA A 313 -5.36 -2.99 14.17
C ALA A 313 -4.87 -2.50 12.80
N ALA A 314 -3.67 -1.91 12.74
CA ALA A 314 -3.12 -1.37 11.51
C ALA A 314 -1.85 -2.08 11.06
N VAL A 315 -1.71 -2.22 9.74
CA VAL A 315 -0.52 -2.73 9.06
C VAL A 315 0.05 -1.59 8.20
N VAL A 316 1.28 -1.22 8.47
CA VAL A 316 2.01 -0.22 7.67
C VAL A 316 2.76 -0.94 6.57
N ILE A 317 2.45 -0.64 5.32
CA ILE A 317 3.13 -1.18 4.15
C ILE A 317 4.20 -0.18 3.72
N SER A 318 5.44 -0.61 3.66
CA SER A 318 6.58 0.19 3.22
C SER A 318 7.54 -0.61 2.36
N LEU A 319 8.47 0.07 1.68
CA LEU A 319 9.52 -0.57 0.89
C LEU A 319 10.84 -0.52 1.63
N ARG A 320 11.56 -1.63 1.63
CA ARG A 320 12.91 -1.69 2.18
C ARG A 320 13.88 -1.05 1.20
N THR A 321 14.65 -0.08 1.67
CA THR A 321 15.75 0.46 0.85
C THR A 321 16.76 -0.65 0.53
N PRO A 322 17.06 -0.90 -0.76
CA PRO A 322 18.05 -1.89 -1.19
C PRO A 322 19.49 -1.36 -1.08
N TYR A 323 19.65 -0.07 -0.74
CA TYR A 323 20.95 0.55 -0.57
C TYR A 323 21.48 0.34 0.85
N VAL A 324 22.72 -0.11 0.95
CA VAL A 324 23.44 -0.29 2.22
C VAL A 324 24.61 0.68 2.26
N MET A 325 24.85 1.35 3.38
CA MET A 325 25.91 2.36 3.48
C MET A 325 27.31 1.72 3.40
N THR A 326 27.89 1.68 2.19
CA THR A 326 29.27 1.26 1.93
C THR A 326 30.21 2.47 1.86
N PRO A 327 31.55 2.28 1.95
CA PRO A 327 32.50 3.38 1.71
C PRO A 327 32.31 4.06 0.35
N PHE A 328 31.98 3.29 -0.68
CA PHE A 328 31.66 3.82 -2.00
C PHE A 328 30.41 4.72 -1.97
N LEU A 329 29.31 4.25 -1.36
CA LEU A 329 28.09 5.04 -1.26
C LEU A 329 28.26 6.29 -0.37
N ALA A 330 29.10 6.22 0.66
CA ALA A 330 29.45 7.37 1.47
C ALA A 330 30.18 8.44 0.64
N GLN A 331 31.13 8.04 -0.22
CA GLN A 331 31.81 8.96 -1.13
C GLN A 331 30.85 9.52 -2.19
N LEU A 332 30.05 8.64 -2.83
CA LEU A 332 29.07 9.06 -3.83
C LEU A 332 28.09 10.09 -3.26
N ARG A 333 27.63 9.90 -2.01
CA ARG A 333 26.79 10.88 -1.31
C ARG A 333 27.47 12.24 -1.18
N GLN A 334 28.75 12.28 -0.80
CA GLN A 334 29.50 13.54 -0.72
C GLN A 334 29.63 14.19 -2.10
N ASP A 335 29.96 13.41 -3.13
CA ASP A 335 30.07 13.91 -4.50
C ASP A 335 28.74 14.48 -5.00
N ILE A 336 27.61 13.83 -4.68
CA ILE A 336 26.26 14.32 -4.99
C ILE A 336 26.02 15.68 -4.33
N ILE A 337 26.30 15.81 -3.02
CA ILE A 337 26.09 17.05 -2.28
C ILE A 337 26.94 18.18 -2.87
N GLN A 338 28.21 17.92 -3.16
CA GLN A 338 29.11 18.92 -3.75
C GLN A 338 28.69 19.30 -5.18
N ASN A 339 28.28 18.33 -5.98
CA ASN A 339 27.84 18.58 -7.35
C ASN A 339 26.49 19.33 -7.40
N ALA A 340 25.57 19.05 -6.45
CA ALA A 340 24.33 19.80 -6.28
C ALA A 340 24.59 21.26 -5.93
N LEU A 341 25.49 21.52 -4.97
CA LEU A 341 25.88 22.88 -4.60
C LEU A 341 26.54 23.61 -5.77
N ARG A 342 27.47 22.96 -6.47
CA ARG A 342 28.25 23.60 -7.55
C ARG A 342 27.41 23.88 -8.81
N ASN A 343 26.63 22.92 -9.27
CA ASN A 343 25.94 23.03 -10.58
C ASN A 343 24.53 23.61 -10.46
N TYR A 344 23.89 23.49 -9.29
CA TYR A 344 22.50 23.89 -9.10
C TYR A 344 22.30 24.91 -7.96
N ASN A 345 23.36 25.28 -7.24
CA ASN A 345 23.28 26.11 -6.02
C ASN A 345 22.35 25.51 -4.95
N PHE A 346 22.18 24.18 -4.94
CA PHE A 346 21.23 23.49 -4.06
C PHE A 346 21.93 22.89 -2.84
N THR A 347 21.27 22.95 -1.68
CA THR A 347 21.76 22.34 -0.43
C THR A 347 20.77 21.31 0.10
N TYR A 348 21.23 20.07 0.31
CA TYR A 348 20.44 19.05 0.97
C TYR A 348 20.35 19.35 2.46
N ALA A 349 19.13 19.44 2.99
CA ALA A 349 18.92 19.58 4.43
C ALA A 349 19.59 18.40 5.17
N LYS A 350 20.38 18.70 6.21
CA LYS A 350 21.12 17.71 7.00
C LYS A 350 22.02 16.75 6.19
N ASN A 351 22.39 17.10 4.96
CA ASN A 351 23.10 16.21 4.02
C ASN A 351 22.33 14.93 3.66
N GLU A 352 21.01 14.94 3.82
CA GLU A 352 20.14 13.81 3.49
C GLU A 352 19.84 13.79 2.00
N VAL A 353 20.55 12.91 1.28
CA VAL A 353 20.33 12.71 -0.15
C VAL A 353 19.20 11.69 -0.36
N PRO A 354 18.13 12.03 -1.09
CA PRO A 354 17.06 11.10 -1.38
C PRO A 354 17.52 9.90 -2.21
N THR A 355 16.95 8.75 -1.92
CA THR A 355 17.36 7.47 -2.52
C THR A 355 17.17 7.41 -4.04
N PHE A 356 16.19 8.12 -4.60
CA PHE A 356 16.00 8.18 -6.06
C PHE A 356 17.11 8.95 -6.80
N VAL A 357 17.92 9.75 -6.09
CA VAL A 357 19.11 10.41 -6.67
C VAL A 357 20.17 9.36 -6.99
N TYR A 358 20.35 8.36 -6.11
CA TYR A 358 21.22 7.21 -6.38
C TYR A 358 20.65 6.34 -7.51
N ALA A 359 19.33 6.17 -7.59
CA ALA A 359 18.70 5.49 -8.72
C ALA A 359 18.98 6.21 -10.07
N GLY A 360 19.10 7.54 -10.05
CA GLY A 360 19.52 8.33 -11.23
C GLY A 360 20.96 8.00 -11.65
N TYR A 361 21.87 7.88 -10.70
CA TYR A 361 23.24 7.41 -10.95
C TYR A 361 23.24 5.99 -11.54
N ASP A 362 22.55 5.05 -10.90
CA ASP A 362 22.48 3.65 -11.31
C ASP A 362 21.88 3.46 -12.71
N MET A 363 20.90 4.30 -13.07
CA MET A 363 20.27 4.30 -14.39
C MET A 363 21.27 4.52 -15.52
N CYS A 364 22.18 5.49 -15.36
CA CYS A 364 23.23 5.74 -16.33
C CYS A 364 24.19 4.54 -16.42
N LEU A 365 24.58 3.96 -15.29
CA LEU A 365 25.48 2.82 -15.24
C LEU A 365 24.91 1.58 -15.94
N ILE A 366 23.65 1.24 -15.66
CA ILE A 366 22.95 0.12 -16.32
C ILE A 366 22.87 0.34 -17.82
N TYR A 367 22.51 1.54 -18.25
CA TYR A 367 22.46 1.89 -19.67
C TYR A 367 23.83 1.72 -20.34
N GLY A 368 24.90 2.25 -19.72
CA GLY A 368 26.26 2.14 -20.25
C GLY A 368 26.77 0.70 -20.29
N GLN A 369 26.52 -0.10 -19.25
CA GLN A 369 26.86 -1.52 -19.21
C GLN A 369 26.16 -2.29 -20.33
N LEU A 370 24.84 -2.09 -20.47
CA LEU A 370 24.05 -2.78 -21.47
C LEU A 370 24.45 -2.40 -22.91
N LEU A 371 24.72 -1.12 -23.17
CA LEU A 371 25.25 -0.67 -24.46
C LEU A 371 26.58 -1.33 -24.79
N ASN A 372 27.52 -1.35 -23.84
CA ASN A 372 28.84 -1.94 -24.05
C ASN A 372 28.76 -3.46 -24.29
N GLU A 373 27.98 -4.19 -23.49
CA GLU A 373 27.81 -5.64 -23.65
C GLU A 373 27.17 -6.00 -24.99
N THR A 374 26.10 -5.28 -25.37
CA THR A 374 25.41 -5.52 -26.64
C THR A 374 26.29 -5.17 -27.83
N TYR A 375 26.95 -4.00 -27.81
CA TYR A 375 27.83 -3.56 -28.90
C TYR A 375 29.04 -4.49 -29.09
N ASN A 376 29.67 -4.95 -28.01
CA ASN A 376 30.79 -5.90 -28.11
C ASN A 376 30.36 -7.24 -28.72
N ARG A 377 29.10 -7.65 -28.51
CA ARG A 377 28.56 -8.90 -29.06
C ARG A 377 28.11 -8.77 -30.51
N THR A 378 27.49 -7.65 -30.89
CA THR A 378 26.78 -7.52 -32.17
C THR A 378 27.43 -6.55 -33.15
N GLY A 379 28.33 -5.67 -32.68
CA GLY A 379 28.87 -4.55 -33.46
C GLY A 379 27.82 -3.47 -33.79
N ARG A 380 26.62 -3.54 -33.20
CA ARG A 380 25.49 -2.63 -33.47
C ARG A 380 24.93 -2.07 -32.18
N ILE A 381 24.49 -0.82 -32.22
CA ILE A 381 23.70 -0.22 -31.14
C ILE A 381 22.24 -0.72 -31.23
N PRO A 382 21.74 -1.45 -30.20
CA PRO A 382 20.34 -1.86 -30.13
C PRO A 382 19.40 -0.66 -29.99
N ASP A 383 18.17 -0.79 -30.47
CA ASP A 383 17.15 0.23 -30.25
C ASP A 383 16.53 0.14 -28.84
N GLY A 384 15.66 1.08 -28.50
CA GLY A 384 15.07 1.17 -27.17
C GLY A 384 14.16 0.01 -26.79
N ILE A 385 13.48 -0.63 -27.75
CA ILE A 385 12.65 -1.81 -27.47
C ILE A 385 13.56 -3.02 -27.21
N GLU A 386 14.59 -3.20 -28.01
CA GLU A 386 15.60 -4.25 -27.79
C GLU A 386 16.27 -4.09 -26.42
N LEU A 387 16.74 -2.88 -26.10
CA LEU A 387 17.35 -2.56 -24.81
C LEU A 387 16.37 -2.80 -23.64
N GLY A 388 15.12 -2.33 -23.75
CA GLY A 388 14.11 -2.52 -22.72
C GLY A 388 13.78 -3.99 -22.46
N ASN A 389 13.76 -4.82 -23.51
CA ASN A 389 13.59 -6.28 -23.38
C ASN A 389 14.80 -6.94 -22.72
N LEU A 390 16.02 -6.47 -23.03
CA LEU A 390 17.24 -6.99 -22.42
C LEU A 390 17.36 -6.64 -20.93
N ILE A 391 16.71 -5.57 -20.44
CA ILE A 391 16.72 -5.21 -19.02
C ILE A 391 15.79 -6.11 -18.19
N ARG A 392 14.70 -6.60 -18.78
CA ARG A 392 13.66 -7.35 -18.07
C ARG A 392 14.17 -8.70 -17.60
N ASN A 393 13.79 -9.08 -16.38
CA ASN A 393 14.25 -10.31 -15.74
C ASN A 393 15.78 -10.46 -15.70
N GLN A 394 16.51 -9.35 -15.68
CA GLN A 394 17.97 -9.34 -15.51
C GLN A 394 18.38 -8.78 -14.16
N THR A 395 19.58 -9.18 -13.75
CA THR A 395 20.24 -8.69 -12.55
C THR A 395 21.55 -8.00 -12.95
N PHE A 396 21.72 -6.78 -12.47
CA PHE A 396 22.91 -5.97 -12.66
C PHE A 396 23.69 -5.85 -11.35
N PHE A 397 25.02 -5.88 -11.46
CA PHE A 397 25.93 -5.74 -10.33
C PHE A 397 26.65 -4.40 -10.42
N LEU A 398 26.24 -3.44 -9.60
CA LEU A 398 26.77 -2.08 -9.59
C LEU A 398 27.61 -1.83 -8.33
N PRO A 399 28.47 -0.80 -8.32
CA PRO A 399 29.16 -0.35 -7.11
C PRO A 399 28.23 0.05 -5.96
N THR A 400 26.99 0.44 -6.28
CA THR A 400 25.93 0.81 -5.33
C THR A 400 25.15 -0.39 -4.79
N GLY A 401 25.32 -1.58 -5.37
CA GLY A 401 24.66 -2.82 -4.97
C GLY A 401 24.14 -3.65 -6.15
N THR A 402 23.41 -4.71 -5.82
CA THR A 402 22.77 -5.59 -6.81
C THR A 402 21.37 -5.08 -7.13
N ILE A 403 21.01 -5.05 -8.41
CA ILE A 403 19.71 -4.56 -8.88
C ILE A 403 19.09 -5.62 -9.79
N SER A 404 17.94 -6.16 -9.39
CA SER A 404 17.14 -7.08 -10.21
C SER A 404 15.93 -6.36 -10.78
N PHE A 405 15.54 -6.70 -12.02
CA PHE A 405 14.37 -6.18 -12.69
C PHE A 405 13.30 -7.25 -12.87
N SER A 406 12.05 -6.87 -12.63
CA SER A 406 10.88 -7.68 -12.91
C SER A 406 10.60 -7.81 -14.41
N VAL A 407 9.63 -8.65 -14.75
CA VAL A 407 9.11 -8.81 -16.12
C VAL A 407 8.56 -7.51 -16.72
N ASN A 408 8.12 -6.58 -15.88
CA ASN A 408 7.61 -5.28 -16.31
C ASN A 408 8.72 -4.24 -16.53
N GLY A 409 9.97 -4.59 -16.24
CA GLY A 409 11.11 -3.67 -16.32
C GLY A 409 11.19 -2.72 -15.14
N GLU A 410 10.59 -3.07 -13.99
CA GLU A 410 10.73 -2.33 -12.74
C GLU A 410 11.71 -3.02 -11.81
N ARG A 411 12.49 -2.23 -11.06
CA ARG A 411 13.35 -2.72 -10.00
C ARG A 411 12.54 -3.52 -8.97
N GLU A 412 13.03 -4.70 -8.67
CA GLU A 412 12.51 -5.52 -7.58
C GLU A 412 13.04 -4.99 -6.24
N VAL A 413 12.12 -4.64 -5.35
CA VAL A 413 12.40 -4.07 -4.02
C VAL A 413 11.59 -4.82 -2.98
N GLU A 414 12.20 -5.21 -1.86
CA GLU A 414 11.47 -5.92 -0.82
C GLU A 414 10.38 -5.03 -0.19
N VAL A 415 9.20 -5.61 0.05
CA VAL A 415 8.07 -4.92 0.69
C VAL A 415 7.91 -5.43 2.12
N ILE A 416 7.76 -4.51 3.05
CA ILE A 416 7.60 -4.80 4.47
C ILE A 416 6.18 -4.44 4.91
N GLY A 417 5.55 -5.31 5.68
CA GLY A 417 4.34 -5.03 6.45
C GLY A 417 4.66 -4.99 7.94
N GLU A 418 4.38 -3.86 8.57
CA GLU A 418 4.73 -3.64 9.97
C GLU A 418 3.49 -3.58 10.85
N ILE A 419 3.59 -4.21 12.01
CA ILE A 419 2.52 -4.33 13.01
C ILE A 419 3.08 -3.86 14.34
N VAL A 420 2.26 -3.19 15.15
CA VAL A 420 2.72 -2.71 16.45
C VAL A 420 3.04 -3.88 17.37
N ASN A 421 4.22 -3.85 17.98
CA ASN A 421 4.52 -4.72 19.09
C ASN A 421 3.85 -4.14 20.36
N PRO A 422 2.92 -4.87 21.01
CA PRO A 422 2.16 -4.35 22.15
C PRO A 422 3.04 -4.08 23.39
N GLN A 423 4.22 -4.71 23.48
CA GLN A 423 5.15 -4.49 24.59
C GLN A 423 5.96 -3.20 24.44
N THR A 424 6.41 -2.89 23.22
CA THR A 424 7.25 -1.72 22.95
C THR A 424 6.45 -0.50 22.49
N GLY A 425 5.23 -0.71 22.00
CA GLY A 425 4.40 0.32 21.39
C GLY A 425 4.89 0.79 20.02
N ASN A 426 5.87 0.11 19.43
CA ASN A 426 6.47 0.46 18.15
C ASN A 426 6.08 -0.53 17.04
N TYR A 427 5.87 -0.02 15.82
CA TYR A 427 5.78 -0.87 14.63
C TYR A 427 7.07 -1.66 14.45
N THR A 428 6.89 -2.95 14.20
CA THR A 428 7.94 -3.93 13.98
C THR A 428 7.64 -4.65 12.67
N GLU A 429 8.67 -4.85 11.86
CA GLU A 429 8.57 -5.67 10.65
C GLU A 429 8.03 -7.07 11.00
N SER A 430 6.86 -7.37 10.44
CA SER A 430 6.09 -8.57 10.77
C SER A 430 5.77 -9.42 9.53
N LEU A 431 5.76 -8.78 8.36
CA LEU A 431 5.59 -9.38 7.05
C LEU A 431 6.72 -8.89 6.15
N LEU A 432 7.33 -9.80 5.39
CA LEU A 432 8.33 -9.49 4.37
C LEU A 432 7.94 -10.16 3.06
N TYR A 433 7.94 -9.41 1.97
CA TYR A 433 7.78 -9.96 0.64
C TYR A 433 9.04 -9.77 -0.18
N GLN A 434 9.50 -10.90 -0.70
CA GLN A 434 10.70 -10.99 -1.52
C GLN A 434 10.26 -11.18 -2.97
N PRO A 435 10.42 -10.15 -3.84
CA PRO A 435 9.96 -10.23 -5.22
C PRO A 435 10.67 -11.33 -6.05
N PRO A 436 11.99 -11.58 -5.90
CA PRO A 436 12.66 -12.60 -6.71
C PRO A 436 12.08 -14.02 -6.53
N SER A 437 11.73 -14.38 -5.29
CA SER A 437 11.14 -15.68 -4.93
C SER A 437 9.60 -15.66 -4.90
N ARG A 438 8.98 -14.49 -5.08
CA ARG A 438 7.53 -14.27 -4.96
C ARG A 438 6.97 -14.79 -3.64
N SER A 439 7.76 -14.72 -2.57
CA SER A 439 7.43 -15.29 -1.27
C SER A 439 7.09 -14.21 -0.25
N LEU A 440 5.92 -14.33 0.38
CA LEU A 440 5.55 -13.57 1.57
C LEU A 440 5.93 -14.37 2.83
N ILE A 441 6.60 -13.76 3.79
CA ILE A 441 7.22 -14.41 4.96
C ILE A 441 6.76 -13.67 6.21
N ASN A 442 6.43 -14.41 7.27
CA ASN A 442 6.18 -13.82 8.58
C ASN A 442 7.52 -13.70 9.31
N THR A 443 7.93 -12.48 9.62
CA THR A 443 9.20 -12.18 10.30
C THR A 443 9.05 -12.10 11.82
N SER A 444 7.80 -12.08 12.31
CA SER A 444 7.44 -12.08 13.72
C SER A 444 6.24 -12.99 13.98
N ASP A 445 5.97 -13.28 15.26
CA ASP A 445 4.72 -13.91 15.68
C ASP A 445 3.59 -12.87 15.66
N ILE A 446 2.95 -12.74 14.49
CA ILE A 446 1.89 -11.75 14.29
C ILE A 446 0.70 -12.00 15.22
N ALA A 447 0.38 -13.25 15.54
CA ALA A 447 -0.72 -13.57 16.44
C ALA A 447 -0.45 -13.02 17.85
N ALA A 448 0.79 -13.07 18.33
CA ALA A 448 1.17 -12.46 19.60
C ALA A 448 1.05 -10.92 19.61
N PHE A 449 1.15 -10.27 18.45
CA PHE A 449 1.04 -8.81 18.34
C PHE A 449 -0.39 -8.34 18.07
N TRP A 450 -1.20 -9.17 17.42
CA TRP A 450 -2.52 -8.78 16.95
C TRP A 450 -3.54 -8.69 18.10
N PRO A 451 -4.43 -7.68 18.12
CA PRO A 451 -5.47 -7.58 19.14
C PRO A 451 -6.32 -8.85 19.22
N GLY A 452 -6.53 -9.32 20.44
CA GLY A 452 -7.28 -10.56 20.70
C GLY A 452 -6.54 -11.84 20.35
N GLY A 453 -5.32 -11.80 19.80
CA GLY A 453 -4.50 -12.99 19.52
C GLY A 453 -4.89 -13.77 18.26
N HIS A 454 -5.84 -13.25 17.47
CA HIS A 454 -6.39 -13.96 16.31
C HIS A 454 -5.93 -13.27 15.01
N TRP A 455 -4.83 -13.76 14.43
CA TRP A 455 -4.35 -13.34 13.12
C TRP A 455 -4.29 -14.53 12.15
N PRO A 456 -4.71 -14.35 10.88
CA PRO A 456 -5.43 -13.19 10.35
C PRO A 456 -6.91 -13.17 10.80
N PRO A 457 -7.56 -11.99 10.94
CA PRO A 457 -9.01 -11.95 11.09
C PRO A 457 -9.72 -12.49 9.84
N PRO A 458 -10.94 -13.05 9.98
CA PRO A 458 -11.68 -13.57 8.84
C PRO A 458 -12.17 -12.45 7.90
N ASN A 459 -12.33 -12.76 6.62
CA ASN A 459 -12.84 -11.83 5.60
C ASN A 459 -14.25 -11.30 5.92
N GLU A 460 -15.09 -12.16 6.47
CA GLU A 460 -16.43 -11.86 6.97
C GLU A 460 -16.52 -12.26 8.45
N PRO A 461 -17.17 -11.47 9.32
CA PRO A 461 -17.44 -11.88 10.69
C PRO A 461 -18.18 -13.21 10.74
N HIS A 462 -17.95 -13.99 11.80
CA HIS A 462 -18.63 -15.28 12.02
C HIS A 462 -20.16 -15.16 11.89
N CYS A 463 -20.74 -14.08 12.42
CA CYS A 463 -22.18 -13.84 12.42
C CYS A 463 -22.71 -13.11 11.17
N GLY A 464 -21.87 -12.94 10.14
CA GLY A 464 -22.14 -12.09 8.99
C GLY A 464 -22.01 -10.60 9.34
N TYR A 465 -21.88 -9.74 8.32
CA TYR A 465 -21.66 -8.31 8.54
C TYR A 465 -22.79 -7.59 9.30
N LEU A 466 -24.03 -8.06 9.14
CA LEU A 466 -25.23 -7.53 9.79
C LEU A 466 -25.67 -8.35 11.02
N ASN A 467 -24.83 -9.27 11.49
CA ASN A 467 -25.12 -10.15 12.64
C ASN A 467 -26.38 -11.03 12.47
N ASN A 468 -26.80 -11.29 11.24
CA ASN A 468 -28.01 -12.04 10.92
C ASN A 468 -27.82 -13.57 10.88
N ARG A 469 -26.58 -14.07 10.86
CA ARG A 469 -26.30 -15.53 10.84
C ARG A 469 -26.22 -16.15 12.23
N CYS A 470 -25.87 -15.35 13.24
CA CYS A 470 -25.96 -15.75 14.64
C CYS A 470 -27.32 -15.32 15.19
N ASP A 471 -28.37 -15.90 14.63
CA ASP A 471 -29.73 -15.62 15.07
C ASP A 471 -29.88 -16.02 16.55
N VAL A 472 -30.03 -15.03 17.43
CA VAL A 472 -30.15 -15.20 18.89
C VAL A 472 -31.51 -15.85 19.26
N THR A 473 -32.35 -16.11 18.27
CA THR A 473 -33.66 -16.77 18.39
C THR A 473 -33.57 -18.29 18.50
N ARG A 474 -32.37 -18.89 18.48
CA ARG A 474 -32.14 -20.21 19.10
C ARG A 474 -31.93 -20.07 20.61
N LEU A 475 -32.88 -19.43 21.30
CA LEU A 475 -33.15 -19.80 22.69
C LEU A 475 -33.71 -21.23 22.64
N ASP A 476 -32.77 -22.15 22.81
CA ASP A 476 -32.87 -23.59 22.97
C ASP A 476 -34.32 -24.10 22.95
N SER A 477 -34.75 -24.73 21.85
CA SER A 477 -36.07 -25.35 21.73
C SER A 477 -36.37 -26.31 22.90
N LYS A 478 -35.31 -26.79 23.56
CA LYS A 478 -35.32 -27.60 24.79
C LYS A 478 -35.71 -26.81 26.04
N ALA A 479 -35.33 -25.54 26.16
CA ALA A 479 -35.71 -24.67 27.27
C ALA A 479 -37.21 -24.33 27.20
N THR A 480 -37.74 -24.04 26.01
CA THR A 480 -39.18 -23.81 25.81
C THR A 480 -39.99 -25.08 26.09
N LEU A 481 -39.52 -26.24 25.62
CA LEU A 481 -40.13 -27.54 25.91
C LEU A 481 -40.11 -27.86 27.41
N GLY A 482 -39.01 -27.54 28.10
CA GLY A 482 -38.86 -27.73 29.54
C GLY A 482 -39.85 -26.90 30.36
N VAL A 483 -40.07 -25.64 29.99
CA VAL A 483 -41.08 -24.78 30.63
C VAL A 483 -42.49 -25.30 30.40
N CYS A 484 -42.82 -25.73 29.17
CA CYS A 484 -44.13 -26.30 28.86
C CYS A 484 -44.40 -27.60 29.65
N LEU A 485 -43.40 -28.48 29.79
CA LEU A 485 -43.51 -29.72 30.57
C LEU A 485 -43.68 -29.44 32.07
N ALA A 486 -42.97 -28.44 32.62
CA ALA A 486 -43.09 -28.06 34.01
C ALA A 486 -44.49 -27.50 34.33
N VAL A 487 -45.05 -26.67 33.44
CA VAL A 487 -46.42 -26.15 33.58
C VAL A 487 -47.44 -27.28 33.50
N LEU A 488 -47.28 -28.23 32.56
CA LEU A 488 -48.17 -29.39 32.45
C LEU A 488 -48.16 -30.26 33.71
N LEU A 489 -46.98 -30.51 34.29
CA LEU A 489 -46.82 -31.24 35.55
C LEU A 489 -47.52 -30.55 36.71
N LEU A 490 -47.40 -29.22 36.82
CA LEU A 490 -48.11 -28.45 37.84
C LEU A 490 -49.63 -28.56 37.69
N PHE A 491 -50.14 -28.53 36.45
CA PHE A 491 -51.57 -28.74 36.19
C PHE A 491 -52.03 -30.14 36.58
N ILE A 492 -51.25 -31.19 36.29
CA ILE A 492 -51.59 -32.57 36.67
C ILE A 492 -51.63 -32.73 38.19
N VAL A 493 -50.66 -32.15 38.91
CA VAL A 493 -50.62 -32.20 40.38
C VAL A 493 -51.79 -31.40 40.98
N ALA A 494 -52.10 -30.22 40.44
CA ALA A 494 -53.24 -29.42 40.88
C ALA A 494 -54.57 -30.17 40.63
N PHE A 495 -54.79 -30.73 39.44
CA PHE A 495 -55.98 -31.51 39.14
C PHE A 495 -56.06 -32.79 39.97
N GLY A 496 -54.95 -33.49 40.17
CA GLY A 496 -54.86 -34.67 41.01
C GLY A 496 -55.20 -34.37 42.47
N SER A 497 -54.72 -33.26 43.02
CA SER A 497 -55.03 -32.85 44.40
C SER A 497 -56.50 -32.43 44.56
N ILE A 498 -57.08 -31.73 43.58
CA ILE A 498 -58.52 -31.39 43.55
C ILE A 498 -59.37 -32.67 43.42
N PHE A 499 -58.96 -33.62 42.58
CA PHE A 499 -59.67 -34.88 42.42
C PHE A 499 -59.57 -35.77 43.67
N TYR A 500 -58.40 -35.82 44.32
CA TYR A 500 -58.18 -36.56 45.56
C TYR A 500 -58.98 -35.97 46.72
N THR A 501 -58.95 -34.65 46.90
CA THR A 501 -59.73 -33.97 47.95
C THR A 501 -61.23 -34.12 47.71
N SER A 502 -61.73 -33.93 46.49
CA SER A 502 -63.15 -34.13 46.18
C SER A 502 -63.63 -35.58 46.37
N ARG A 503 -62.80 -36.59 46.09
CA ARG A 503 -63.09 -37.99 46.46
C ARG A 503 -63.08 -38.21 47.96
N ARG A 504 -62.12 -37.63 48.69
CA ARG A 504 -62.04 -37.78 50.15
C ARG A 504 -63.25 -37.14 50.84
N TYR A 505 -63.70 -35.97 50.39
CA TYR A 505 -64.93 -35.33 50.88
C TYR A 505 -66.18 -36.16 50.53
N ARG A 506 -66.23 -36.83 49.37
CA ARG A 506 -67.32 -37.77 49.03
C ARG A 506 -67.29 -39.10 49.79
N SER A 507 -66.19 -39.45 50.43
CA SER A 507 -66.05 -40.74 51.13
C SER A 507 -66.31 -40.64 52.64
N HIS A 508 -66.32 -39.43 53.20
CA HIS A 508 -66.48 -39.20 54.65
C HIS A 508 -67.69 -38.31 55.00
N TRP A 509 -68.63 -38.05 54.08
CA TRP A 509 -69.79 -37.19 54.37
C TRP A 509 -70.78 -37.80 55.40
N TRP A 510 -70.63 -39.07 55.75
CA TRP A 510 -71.41 -39.77 56.78
C TRP A 510 -70.61 -40.11 58.06
N LEU A 511 -69.35 -39.69 58.17
CA LEU A 511 -68.57 -39.86 59.40
C LEU A 511 -68.84 -38.66 60.32
N LEU A 512 -69.85 -38.78 61.18
CA LEU A 512 -69.97 -37.96 62.38
C LEU A 512 -68.79 -38.30 63.30
N THR A 513 -67.79 -37.43 63.33
CA THR A 513 -66.79 -37.43 64.40
C THR A 513 -67.48 -36.90 65.67
N ASP A 514 -67.53 -37.74 66.71
CA ASP A 514 -67.93 -37.37 68.07
C ASP A 514 -66.86 -36.45 68.69
N ASP A 515 -66.82 -35.19 68.27
CA ASP A 515 -66.16 -34.12 69.02
C ASP A 515 -67.23 -33.10 69.46
N PRO A 516 -67.31 -32.78 70.77
CA PRO A 516 -68.34 -31.89 71.29
C PRO A 516 -68.19 -30.48 70.72
N LEU A 517 -69.32 -29.95 70.23
CA LEU A 517 -69.51 -28.56 69.83
C LEU A 517 -69.11 -27.64 71.00
N MET A 518 -67.93 -27.03 70.90
CA MET A 518 -67.56 -25.88 71.73
C MET A 518 -68.13 -24.60 71.10
N PRO A 519 -68.96 -23.82 71.80
CA PRO A 519 -69.49 -22.58 71.27
C PRO A 519 -68.47 -21.45 71.42
N GLY A 520 -68.13 -20.85 70.27
CA GLY A 520 -67.70 -19.45 70.19
C GLY A 520 -66.20 -19.18 70.30
N GLN A 521 -65.54 -18.97 69.15
CA GLN A 521 -64.71 -17.78 68.93
C GLN A 521 -64.68 -17.45 67.43
N LEU A 522 -65.23 -16.28 67.10
CA LEU A 522 -65.08 -15.62 65.81
C LEU A 522 -63.59 -15.36 65.55
N ARG A 523 -62.98 -16.11 64.64
CA ARG A 523 -61.75 -15.68 63.94
C ARG A 523 -62.08 -15.45 62.47
N GLY A 524 -62.02 -14.18 62.09
CA GLY A 524 -62.22 -13.73 60.71
C GLY A 524 -61.30 -14.48 59.76
N TYR A 525 -61.91 -15.19 58.81
CA TYR A 525 -61.26 -15.73 57.64
C TYR A 525 -61.00 -14.57 56.68
N VAL A 526 -59.75 -14.10 56.58
CA VAL A 526 -59.31 -13.26 55.46
C VAL A 526 -58.49 -14.16 54.53
N SER A 527 -59.02 -14.33 53.33
CA SER A 527 -58.46 -15.07 52.19
C SER A 527 -57.06 -14.56 51.79
N PRO A 528 -56.08 -15.43 51.49
CA PRO A 528 -54.92 -15.05 50.69
C PRO A 528 -55.16 -15.49 49.24
N VAL A 529 -55.89 -14.68 48.47
CA VAL A 529 -55.67 -14.58 47.02
C VAL A 529 -55.12 -13.18 46.76
N ALA A 530 -53.80 -13.06 46.88
CA ALA A 530 -53.05 -11.93 46.38
C ALA A 530 -51.75 -12.47 45.80
N VAL A 531 -51.79 -12.87 44.52
CA VAL A 531 -50.58 -13.03 43.71
C VAL A 531 -50.08 -11.63 43.41
N VAL A 532 -49.19 -11.12 44.25
CA VAL A 532 -48.39 -9.92 43.95
C VAL A 532 -47.22 -10.39 43.09
N ILE A 533 -47.29 -10.11 41.78
CA ILE A 533 -46.15 -10.22 40.88
C ILE A 533 -45.19 -9.09 41.23
N SER A 534 -44.16 -9.39 42.02
CA SER A 534 -43.03 -8.48 42.23
C SER A 534 -41.99 -8.75 41.14
N LEU A 535 -42.01 -7.92 40.09
CA LEU A 535 -40.87 -7.73 39.20
C LEU A 535 -39.78 -6.98 39.99
N ARG A 536 -38.76 -7.70 40.46
CA ARG A 536 -37.52 -7.10 40.95
C ARG A 536 -36.42 -7.28 39.91
N SER A 537 -36.20 -6.23 39.12
CA SER A 537 -34.91 -5.91 38.50
C SER A 537 -33.91 -5.51 39.59
N PRO A 538 -32.62 -5.86 39.50
CA PRO A 538 -31.60 -5.27 40.36
C PRO A 538 -31.01 -4.03 39.66
N CYS A 539 -31.39 -2.84 40.13
CA CYS A 539 -30.58 -1.63 39.95
C CYS A 539 -30.28 -1.06 41.34
N VAL A 540 -29.00 -1.07 41.70
CA VAL A 540 -28.47 -0.47 42.93
C VAL A 540 -28.39 1.05 42.74
N MET A 541 -28.88 1.77 43.75
CA MET A 541 -28.96 3.22 43.91
C MET A 541 -27.59 3.89 44.10
N THR A 542 -27.52 5.17 43.71
CA THR A 542 -26.99 6.27 44.56
C THR A 542 -27.72 7.59 44.24
N PRO A 543 -27.77 8.58 45.19
CA PRO A 543 -28.95 9.40 45.39
C PRO A 543 -28.89 10.86 44.89
N PHE A 544 -30.07 11.46 44.88
CA PHE A 544 -30.47 12.85 44.61
C PHE A 544 -29.68 13.92 45.38
N LEU A 545 -29.45 15.06 44.71
CA LEU A 545 -29.55 16.40 45.31
C LEU A 545 -30.37 17.33 44.42
N ALA A 546 -31.19 18.14 45.08
CA ALA A 546 -32.35 18.86 44.57
C ALA A 546 -32.02 20.11 43.73
N LYS A 547 -32.99 20.47 42.89
CA LYS A 547 -33.16 21.76 42.21
C LYS A 547 -34.17 22.64 42.98
N PRO A 548 -34.27 23.95 42.74
CA PRO A 548 -34.59 24.56 41.44
C PRO A 548 -33.40 24.82 40.50
#